data_AF-A0A1V5GLY6-F1
#
_entry.id   AF-A0A1V5GLY6-F1
#
_cell.length_a   1.000
_cell.length_b   1.000
_cell.length_c   1.000
_cell.angle_alpha   90.00
_cell.angle_beta   90.00
_cell.angle_gamma   90.00
#
_symmetry.space_group_name_H-M   'P 1'
#
loop_
_entity.id
_entity.type
_entity.pdbx_description
1 polymer ?
#
loop_
_entity_poly.entity_id
_entity_poly.type
_entity_poly.pdbx_seq_one_letter_code
_entity_poly.pdbx_strand_id
1 'polypeptide(L)' 'MAKPIMIQGTMSNAGKSFIAAGLCRIFMQDGYKCAPFKSPPMAMR' A
#
# COMPACT_ATOMS: atom_id res chain seq x y z
N MET A 1 -4.26 -4.92 17.21
CA MET A 1 -3.02 -4.26 16.74
C MET A 1 -3.02 -4.26 15.22
N ALA A 2 -2.78 -3.12 14.57
CA ALA A 2 -2.75 -3.06 13.10
C ALA A 2 -1.42 -3.62 12.56
N LYS A 3 -1.46 -4.38 11.46
CA LYS A 3 -0.27 -4.91 10.79
C LYS A 3 0.06 -4.03 9.57
N PRO A 4 1.13 -3.21 9.62
CA PRO A 4 1.50 -2.36 8.49
C PRO A 4 2.15 -3.18 7.37
N ILE A 5 1.77 -2.88 6.13
CA ILE A 5 2.36 -3.45 4.91
C ILE A 5 2.80 -2.28 4.03
N MET A 6 4.08 -2.28 3.63
CA MET A 6 4.65 -1.23 2.80
C MET A 6 4.99 -1.77 1.41
N ILE A 7 4.41 -1.16 0.37
CA ILE A 7 4.67 -1.53 -1.03
C ILE A 7 5.77 -0.62 -1.57
N GLN A 8 6.95 -1.21 -1.81
CA GLN A 8 8.12 -0.52 -2.33
C GLN A 8 8.36 -0.84 -3.81
N GLY A 9 9.13 0.01 -4.49
CA GLY A 9 9.53 -0.24 -5.87
C GLY A 9 10.58 0.78 -6.34
N THR A 10 11.29 0.42 -7.40
CA THR A 10 12.51 1.09 -7.88
C THR A 10 12.27 2.39 -8.63
N MET A 11 11.07 2.59 -9.19
CA MET A 11 10.71 3.78 -9.95
C MET A 11 9.29 4.24 -9.64
N SER A 12 9.02 5.53 -9.85
CA SER A 12 7.64 6.06 -9.91
C SER A 12 6.85 5.38 -11.03
N ASN A 13 5.52 5.28 -10.88
CA ASN A 13 4.62 4.67 -11.89
C ASN A 13 4.78 3.16 -12.16
N ALA A 14 5.63 2.44 -11.43
CA ALA A 14 5.72 0.96 -11.50
C ALA A 14 4.47 0.19 -11.01
N GLY A 15 3.30 0.82 -10.92
CA GLY A 15 2.06 0.13 -10.50
C GLY A 15 1.87 -0.07 -8.99
N LYS A 16 2.74 0.47 -8.13
CA LYS A 16 2.66 0.32 -6.66
C LYS A 16 1.28 0.66 -6.06
N SER A 17 0.66 1.73 -6.54
CA SER A 17 -0.68 2.16 -6.08
C SER A 17 -1.77 1.18 -6.50
N PHE A 18 -1.65 0.55 -7.68
CA PHE A 18 -2.60 -0.47 -8.13
C PHE A 18 -2.50 -1.72 -7.27
N ILE A 19 -1.28 -2.17 -6.95
CA ILE A 19 -1.06 -3.31 -6.04
C ILE A 19 -1.63 -3.00 -4.65
N ALA A 20 -1.35 -1.81 -4.10
CA ALA A 20 -1.89 -1.40 -2.81
C ALA A 20 -3.43 -1.38 -2.79
N ALA A 21 -4.07 -0.88 -3.84
CA ALA A 21 -5.52 -0.89 -3.98
C ALA A 21 -6.09 -2.32 -4.11
N GLY A 22 -5.44 -3.18 -4.89
CA GLY A 22 -5.83 -4.59 -5.05
C GLY A 22 -5.76 -5.36 -3.72
N LEU A 23 -4.68 -5.17 -2.96
CA LEU A 23 -4.54 -5.75 -1.62
C LEU A 23 -5.62 -5.25 -0.66
N CYS A 24 -5.89 -3.94 -0.64
CA CYS A 24 -6.97 -3.39 0.19
C CYS A 24 -8.35 -3.99 -0.18
N ARG A 25 -8.60 -4.24 -1.47
CA ARG A 25 -9.83 -4.90 -1.93
C ARG A 25 -9.94 -6.34 -1.45
N ILE A 26 -8.88 -7.13 -1.59
CA ILE A 26 -8.85 -8.54 -1.14
C ILE A 26 -9.08 -8.59 0.37
N PHE A 27 -8.34 -7.79 1.14
CA PHE A 27 -8.49 -7.76 2.59
C PHE A 27 -9.89 -7.32 3.03
N MET A 28 -10.49 -6.36 2.34
CA MET A 28 -11.87 -5.96 2.59
C MET A 28 -12.87 -7.09 2.27
N GLN A 29 -12.63 -7.86 1.21
CA GLN A 29 -13.44 -9.04 0.86
C GLN A 29 -13.31 -10.16 1.90
N ASP A 30 -12.12 -10.32 2.48
CA ASP A 30 -11.85 -11.27 3.55
C ASP A 30 -12.34 -10.79 4.94
N GLY A 31 -13.01 -9.62 5.00
CA GLY A 31 -13.59 -9.07 6.23
C GLY A 31 -12.64 -8.24 7.10
N TYR A 32 -11.43 -7.94 6.62
CA TYR A 32 -10.49 -7.08 7.33
C TYR A 32 -10.78 -5.59 7.11
N LYS A 33 -10.46 -4.78 8.12
CA LYS A 33 -10.45 -3.32 8.01
C LYS A 33 -9.07 -2.85 7.54
N CYS A 34 -9.02 -2.13 6.43
CA CYS A 34 -7.79 -1.61 5.84
C CYS A 34 -7.76 -0.09 5.86
N ALA A 35 -6.58 0.48 6.06
CA ALA A 35 -6.32 1.92 6.00
C ALA A 35 -5.12 2.17 5.08
N PRO A 36 -5.32 2.52 3.80
CA PRO A 36 -4.23 2.82 2.89
C PRO A 36 -3.54 4.14 3.27
N PHE A 37 -2.21 4.17 3.18
CA PHE A 37 -1.39 5.35 3.45
C PHE A 37 -0.30 5.51 2.38
N LYS A 38 -0.09 6.74 1.90
CA LYS A 38 0.98 7.08 0.96
C LYS A 38 2.10 7.77 1.72
N SER A 39 3.24 7.11 1.83
CA SER A 39 4.43 7.72 2.44
C SER A 39 5.01 8.82 1.54
N PRO A 40 5.72 9.81 2.11
CA PRO A 40 6.53 10.73 1.32
C PRO A 40 7.59 9.98 0.50
N PRO A 41 8.17 10.63 -0.54
CA PRO A 41 9.27 10.06 -1.31
C PRO A 41 10.43 9.66 -0.38
N MET A 42 11.00 8.48 -0.62
CA MET A 42 12.07 7.91 0.23
C MET A 42 13.36 8.74 0.23
N ALA A 43 13.57 9.55 -0.81
CA ALA A 43 14.75 10.41 -0.97
C ALA A 43 14.64 11.79 -0.30
N MET A 44 13.49 12.11 0.31
CA MET A 44 13.31 13.34 1.08
C MET A 44 13.75 13.05 2.53
N ARG A 45 15.04 13.28 2.81
CA ARG A 45 15.59 13.40 4.16
C ARG A 45 16.06 14.82 4.38
#